data_AF-A0A228HEG9-F1
#
_entry.id   AF-A0A228HEG9-F1
#
_cell.length_a   1.000
_cell.length_b   1.000
_cell.length_c   1.000
_cell.angle_alpha   90.00
_cell.angle_beta   90.00
_cell.angle_gamma   90.00
#
_symmetry.space_group_name_H-M   'P 1'
#
loop_
_entity.id
_entity.type
_entity.pdbx_description
1 polymer ?
#
loop_
_entity_poly.entity_id
_entity_poly.type
_entity_poly.pdbx_seq_one_letter_code
_entity_poly.pdbx_strand_id
1 'polypeptide(L)'
;MKRDQLEMLELRRVSAIGPATSEQLQQWASEHDRVWDRRVRNGRILIAIRLVSLVGLGVASAWPWKNWTGLLGPVFCGLVATVLWRAYKSPANERPFNPYLPIEVTPADLQDRNADFPVALAYLDAIRHQRRSIVPHDLDVLEMVRQQQQSHEGA
;
A
#
# COMPACT_ATOMS: atom_id res chain seq x y z
N MET A 1 -6.19 -43.26 6.11
CA MET A 1 -7.14 -42.63 5.15
C MET A 1 -7.53 -41.18 5.48
N LYS A 2 -7.13 -40.58 6.63
CA LYS A 2 -7.37 -39.15 6.92
C LYS A 2 -6.15 -38.23 6.71
N ARG A 3 -4.91 -38.74 6.72
CA ARG A 3 -3.69 -37.95 6.46
C ARG A 3 -3.58 -37.50 5.00
N ASP A 4 -3.75 -38.41 4.06
CA ASP A 4 -3.59 -38.10 2.62
C ASP A 4 -4.59 -37.03 2.11
N GLN A 5 -5.77 -36.96 2.72
CA GLN A 5 -6.79 -35.94 2.41
C GLN A 5 -6.43 -34.56 2.99
N LEU A 6 -5.78 -34.52 4.16
CA LEU A 6 -5.26 -33.29 4.76
C LEU A 6 -4.05 -32.77 3.97
N GLU A 7 -3.11 -33.65 3.61
CA GLU A 7 -1.99 -33.29 2.75
C GLU A 7 -2.46 -32.81 1.37
N MET A 8 -3.47 -33.46 0.77
CA MET A 8 -4.07 -32.97 -0.48
C MET A 8 -4.70 -31.60 -0.32
N LEU A 9 -5.39 -31.31 0.79
CA LEU A 9 -6.03 -30.01 1.04
C LEU A 9 -5.00 -28.91 1.34
N GLU A 10 -3.93 -29.22 2.06
CA GLU A 10 -2.79 -28.32 2.28
C GLU A 10 -2.04 -28.05 0.98
N LEU A 11 -1.73 -29.08 0.19
CA LEU A 11 -1.16 -28.94 -1.14
C LEU A 11 -2.09 -28.14 -2.07
N ARG A 12 -3.41 -28.27 -1.95
CA ARG A 12 -4.38 -27.47 -2.71
C ARG A 12 -4.44 -26.02 -2.25
N ARG A 13 -4.30 -25.75 -0.95
CA ARG A 13 -4.22 -24.38 -0.41
C ARG A 13 -2.92 -23.70 -0.82
N VAL A 14 -1.81 -24.41 -0.72
CA VAL A 14 -0.49 -23.97 -1.18
C VAL A 14 -0.49 -23.77 -2.69
N SER A 15 -1.13 -24.66 -3.45
CA SER A 15 -1.32 -24.51 -4.91
C SER A 15 -2.26 -23.35 -5.27
N ALA A 16 -3.23 -23.03 -4.42
CA ALA A 16 -4.07 -21.84 -4.58
C ALA A 16 -3.30 -20.53 -4.29
N ILE A 17 -2.17 -20.61 -3.58
CA ILE A 17 -1.16 -19.56 -3.48
C ILE A 17 -0.13 -19.79 -4.60
N GLY A 18 -0.60 -19.95 -5.84
CA GLY A 18 0.29 -19.96 -6.99
C GLY A 18 0.94 -18.58 -7.17
N PRO A 19 2.19 -18.48 -7.64
CA PRO A 19 2.79 -17.19 -7.92
C PRO A 19 1.98 -16.46 -9.00
N ALA A 20 1.63 -15.21 -8.70
CA ALA A 20 0.91 -14.33 -9.63
C ALA A 20 1.72 -14.14 -10.91
N THR A 21 1.08 -14.12 -12.07
CA THR A 21 1.79 -13.90 -13.33
C THR A 21 2.30 -12.46 -13.44
N SER A 22 3.27 -12.20 -14.32
CA SER A 22 3.78 -10.84 -14.57
C SER A 22 2.68 -9.86 -14.98
N GLU A 23 1.74 -10.30 -15.82
CA GLU A 23 0.58 -9.50 -16.24
C GLU A 23 -0.35 -9.16 -15.07
N GLN A 24 -0.62 -10.13 -14.18
CA GLN A 24 -1.43 -9.90 -12.98
C GLN A 24 -0.77 -8.91 -12.03
N LEU A 25 0.55 -9.03 -11.81
CA LEU A 25 1.30 -8.10 -10.97
C LEU A 25 1.28 -6.68 -11.54
N GLN A 26 1.41 -6.53 -12.86
CA GLN A 26 1.31 -5.23 -13.51
C GLN A 26 -0.10 -4.64 -13.42
N GLN A 27 -1.13 -5.49 -13.55
CA GLN A 27 -2.51 -5.07 -13.35
C GLN A 27 -2.76 -4.63 -11.90
N TRP A 28 -2.26 -5.37 -10.90
CA TRP A 28 -2.40 -5.00 -9.50
C TRP A 28 -1.59 -3.77 -9.12
N ALA A 29 -0.38 -3.63 -9.66
CA ALA A 29 0.44 -2.43 -9.48
C ALA A 29 -0.28 -1.20 -10.04
N SER A 30 -0.82 -1.29 -11.26
CA SER A 30 -1.54 -0.18 -11.88
C SER A 30 -2.87 0.13 -11.19
N GLU A 31 -3.61 -0.88 -10.72
CA GLU A 31 -4.85 -0.66 -9.97
C GLU A 31 -4.57 -0.08 -8.57
N HIS A 32 -3.53 -0.54 -7.89
CA HIS A 32 -3.10 0.03 -6.61
C HIS A 32 -2.75 1.52 -6.76
N ASP A 33 -1.96 1.86 -7.79
CA ASP A 33 -1.63 3.23 -8.15
C ASP A 33 -2.89 4.06 -8.45
N ARG A 34 -3.83 3.49 -9.22
CA ARG A 34 -5.09 4.16 -9.58
C ARG A 34 -5.99 4.41 -8.37
N VAL A 35 -6.11 3.44 -7.46
CA VAL A 35 -6.88 3.56 -6.23
C VAL A 35 -6.25 4.61 -5.32
N TRP A 36 -4.92 4.60 -5.21
CA TRP A 36 -4.19 5.59 -4.45
C TRP A 36 -4.39 7.00 -5.02
N ASP A 37 -4.21 7.17 -6.33
CA ASP A 37 -4.40 8.46 -7.00
C ASP A 37 -5.82 8.97 -6.82
N ARG A 38 -6.83 8.09 -6.87
CA ARG A 38 -8.23 8.45 -6.57
C ARG A 38 -8.40 8.89 -5.12
N ARG A 39 -7.81 8.18 -4.16
CA ARG A 39 -7.87 8.53 -2.73
C ARG A 39 -7.22 9.89 -2.47
N VAL A 40 -6.04 10.13 -3.03
CA VAL A 40 -5.33 11.42 -2.92
C VAL A 40 -6.14 12.54 -3.56
N ARG A 41 -6.70 12.33 -4.75
CA ARG A 41 -7.54 13.32 -5.42
C ARG A 41 -8.80 13.65 -4.60
N ASN A 42 -9.47 12.65 -4.07
CA ASN A 42 -10.65 12.86 -3.23
C ASN A 42 -10.29 13.60 -1.93
N GLY A 43 -9.16 13.24 -1.31
CA GLY A 43 -8.62 13.96 -0.15
C GLY A 43 -8.34 15.44 -0.45
N ARG A 44 -7.73 15.73 -1.60
CA ARG A 44 -7.48 17.11 -2.08
C ARG A 44 -8.77 17.90 -2.24
N ILE A 45 -9.80 17.31 -2.85
CA ILE A 45 -11.10 17.97 -3.05
C ILE A 45 -11.76 18.27 -1.70
N LEU A 46 -11.77 17.31 -0.77
CA LEU A 46 -12.36 17.51 0.55
C LEU A 46 -11.65 18.60 1.35
N ILE A 47 -10.31 18.62 1.31
CA ILE A 47 -9.52 19.68 1.96
C ILE A 47 -9.83 21.04 1.32
N ALA A 48 -9.86 21.12 -0.01
CA ALA A 48 -10.18 22.36 -0.71
C ALA A 48 -11.57 22.90 -0.31
N ILE A 49 -12.60 22.04 -0.26
CA ILE A 49 -13.94 22.42 0.19
C ILE A 49 -13.90 22.95 1.63
N ARG A 50 -13.22 22.26 2.55
CA ARG A 50 -13.09 22.70 3.95
C ARG A 50 -12.38 24.04 4.08
N LEU A 51 -11.32 24.27 3.29
CA LEU A 51 -10.60 25.54 3.27
C LEU A 51 -11.48 26.68 2.77
N VAL A 52 -12.25 26.46 1.70
CA VAL A 52 -13.22 27.45 1.18
C VAL A 52 -14.28 27.78 2.22
N SER A 53 -14.83 26.77 2.91
CA SER A 53 -15.80 26.98 3.99
C SER A 53 -15.21 27.77 5.16
N LEU A 54 -13.95 27.50 5.55
CA LEU A 54 -13.25 28.25 6.60
C LEU A 54 -13.05 29.72 6.23
N VAL A 55 -12.64 29.99 4.99
CA VAL A 55 -12.49 31.37 4.49
C VAL A 55 -13.85 32.07 4.46
N GLY A 56 -14.91 31.42 3.96
CA GLY A 56 -16.25 31.96 3.95
C GLY A 56 -16.78 32.31 5.35
N LEU A 57 -16.53 31.44 6.33
CA LEU A 57 -16.87 31.70 7.73
C LEU A 57 -16.07 32.88 8.31
N GLY A 58 -14.77 32.98 7.99
CA GLY A 58 -13.92 34.10 8.39
C GLY A 58 -14.39 35.44 7.82
N VAL A 59 -14.87 35.46 6.57
CA VAL A 59 -15.44 36.66 5.95
C VAL A 59 -16.79 37.03 6.56
N ALA A 60 -17.69 36.06 6.77
CA ALA A 60 -19.01 36.30 7.34
C ALA A 60 -18.93 36.80 8.80
N SER A 61 -17.98 36.28 9.59
CA SER A 61 -17.74 36.71 10.97
C SER A 61 -17.04 38.07 11.09
N ALA A 62 -16.41 38.56 10.03
CA ALA A 62 -15.81 39.90 9.96
C ALA A 62 -16.82 41.00 9.61
N TRP A 63 -17.94 40.65 8.97
CA TRP A 63 -18.97 41.58 8.52
C TRP A 63 -19.60 42.50 9.59
N PRO A 64 -19.77 42.09 10.88
CA PRO A 64 -20.35 42.97 11.88
C PRO A 64 -19.37 43.98 12.50
N TRP A 65 -18.06 43.90 12.22
CA TRP A 65 -17.06 44.79 12.83
C TRP A 65 -16.50 45.80 11.83
N LYS A 66 -16.94 47.05 11.98
CA LYS A 66 -16.59 48.22 11.13
C LYS A 66 -15.14 48.72 11.26
N ASN A 67 -14.26 47.97 11.92
CA ASN A 67 -12.91 48.39 12.35
C ASN A 67 -11.82 47.58 11.63
N TRP A 68 -10.56 48.04 11.65
CA TRP A 68 -9.40 47.34 11.05
C TRP A 68 -9.23 45.88 11.51
N THR A 69 -9.78 45.49 12.66
CA THR A 69 -9.82 44.09 13.15
C THR A 69 -10.66 43.16 12.27
N GLY A 70 -11.65 43.67 11.53
CA GLY A 70 -12.45 42.90 10.56
C GLY A 70 -11.64 42.40 9.36
N LEU A 71 -10.51 43.05 9.03
CA LEU A 71 -9.62 42.59 7.96
C LEU A 71 -8.61 41.53 8.42
N LEU A 72 -8.25 41.50 9.70
CA LEU A 72 -7.25 40.57 10.24
C LEU A 72 -7.76 39.11 10.27
N GLY A 73 -9.05 38.91 10.58
CA GLY A 73 -9.68 37.59 10.59
C GLY A 73 -9.57 36.83 9.24
N PRO A 74 -10.09 37.38 8.13
CA PRO A 74 -10.03 36.72 6.83
C PRO A 74 -8.59 36.56 6.31
N VAL A 75 -7.69 37.52 6.58
CA VAL A 75 -6.26 37.41 6.22
C VAL A 75 -5.59 36.27 6.98
N PHE A 76 -5.84 36.15 8.29
CA PHE A 76 -5.33 35.05 9.10
C PHE A 76 -5.88 33.70 8.63
N CYS A 77 -7.19 33.59 8.37
CA CYS A 77 -7.79 32.38 7.81
C CYS A 77 -7.19 32.01 6.44
N GLY A 78 -6.95 32.98 5.56
CA GLY A 78 -6.30 32.75 4.27
C GLY A 78 -4.86 32.25 4.40
N LEU A 79 -4.08 32.81 5.34
CA LEU A 79 -2.72 32.36 5.63
C LEU A 79 -2.69 30.93 6.18
N VAL A 80 -3.54 30.63 7.17
CA VAL A 80 -3.67 29.27 7.73
C VAL A 80 -4.08 28.27 6.65
N ALA A 81 -5.04 28.62 5.79
CA ALA A 81 -5.45 27.79 4.67
C ALA A 81 -4.31 27.52 3.68
N THR A 82 -3.51 28.55 3.39
CA THR A 82 -2.37 28.45 2.47
C THR A 82 -1.25 27.58 3.05
N VAL A 83 -0.95 27.72 4.34
CA VAL A 83 0.05 26.90 5.05
C VAL A 83 -0.41 25.44 5.12
N LEU A 84 -1.68 25.19 5.46
CA LEU A 84 -2.26 23.84 5.45
C LEU A 84 -2.22 23.21 4.06
N TRP A 85 -2.54 23.97 3.02
CA TRP A 85 -2.47 23.51 1.65
C TRP A 85 -1.03 23.17 1.21
N ARG A 86 -0.05 24.01 1.56
CA ARG A 86 1.37 23.76 1.28
C ARG A 86 1.89 22.55 2.06
N ALA A 87 1.57 22.42 3.35
CA ALA A 87 1.95 21.28 4.17
C ALA A 87 1.36 19.98 3.61
N TYR A 88 0.10 20.01 3.16
CA TYR A 88 -0.54 18.86 2.54
C TYR A 88 0.04 18.51 1.16
N LYS A 89 0.41 19.53 0.35
CA LYS A 89 1.12 19.33 -0.92
C LYS A 89 2.60 18.95 -0.75
N SER A 90 3.15 19.02 0.47
CA SER A 90 4.56 18.74 0.70
C SER A 90 4.91 17.32 0.26
N PRO A 91 6.03 17.13 -0.46
CA PRO A 91 6.47 15.85 -1.00
C PRO A 91 6.73 14.77 0.08
N ALA A 92 6.77 15.11 1.37
CA ALA A 92 6.87 14.14 2.45
C ALA A 92 5.68 13.15 2.55
N ASN A 93 4.57 13.42 1.84
CA ASN A 93 3.44 12.49 1.66
C ASN A 93 3.46 11.79 0.28
N GLU A 94 4.59 11.79 -0.41
CA GLU A 94 4.75 11.15 -1.72
C GLU A 94 4.61 9.63 -1.59
N ARG A 95 3.48 9.18 -2.14
CA ARG A 95 3.12 7.83 -2.59
C ARG A 95 3.60 6.68 -1.69
N PRO A 96 2.68 5.94 -1.05
CA PRO A 96 3.05 4.74 -0.31
C PRO A 96 3.74 3.78 -1.26
N PHE A 97 4.70 3.06 -0.70
CA PHE A 97 5.41 1.99 -1.37
C PHE A 97 4.42 1.03 -2.04
N ASN A 98 4.59 0.79 -3.35
CA ASN A 98 3.73 -0.13 -4.10
C ASN A 98 4.27 -1.55 -3.95
N PRO A 99 3.54 -2.45 -3.27
CA PRO A 99 4.04 -3.79 -2.95
C PRO A 99 4.05 -4.73 -4.15
N TYR A 100 3.54 -4.30 -5.32
CA TYR A 100 3.48 -5.09 -6.55
C TYR A 100 4.57 -4.73 -7.56
N LEU A 101 5.43 -3.77 -7.23
CA LEU A 101 6.56 -3.40 -8.08
C LEU A 101 7.77 -4.32 -7.82
N PRO A 102 8.56 -4.62 -8.86
CA PRO A 102 9.74 -5.47 -8.73
C PRO A 102 10.77 -4.82 -7.83
N ILE A 103 11.41 -5.65 -7.00
CA ILE A 103 12.52 -5.27 -6.14
C ILE A 103 13.80 -5.97 -6.58
N GLU A 104 14.93 -5.31 -6.38
CA GLU A 104 16.24 -5.90 -6.61
C GLU A 104 16.59 -6.83 -5.44
N VAL A 105 16.17 -8.08 -5.54
CA VAL A 105 16.55 -9.14 -4.61
C VAL A 105 17.16 -10.29 -5.40
N THR A 106 18.34 -10.74 -4.99
CA THR A 106 19.03 -11.87 -5.63
C THR A 106 18.24 -13.16 -5.37
N PRO A 107 17.86 -13.93 -6.41
CA PRO A 107 17.17 -15.19 -6.23
C PRO A 107 17.97 -16.21 -5.42
N ALA A 108 19.31 -16.17 -5.51
CA ALA A 108 20.20 -17.04 -4.75
C ALA A 108 20.10 -16.80 -3.23
N ASP A 109 20.06 -15.53 -2.80
CA ASP A 109 19.93 -15.16 -1.39
C ASP A 109 18.59 -15.66 -0.81
N LEU A 110 17.52 -15.66 -1.63
CA LEU A 110 16.23 -16.19 -1.21
C LEU A 110 16.21 -17.71 -1.18
N GLN A 111 16.91 -18.40 -2.07
CA GLN A 111 17.01 -19.86 -2.00
C GLN A 111 17.74 -20.33 -0.73
N ASP A 112 18.86 -19.70 -0.40
CA ASP A 112 19.64 -20.02 0.80
C ASP A 112 18.82 -19.81 2.09
N ARG A 113 18.10 -18.68 2.18
CA ARG A 113 17.23 -18.36 3.32
C ARG A 113 16.00 -19.25 3.46
N ASN A 114 15.62 -19.98 2.41
CA ASN A 114 14.46 -20.87 2.41
C ASN A 114 14.85 -22.34 2.19
N ALA A 115 16.13 -22.71 2.36
CA ALA A 115 16.63 -24.06 2.07
C ALA A 115 15.90 -25.15 2.87
N ASP A 116 15.48 -24.84 4.10
CA ASP A 116 14.78 -25.77 5.00
C ASP A 116 13.26 -25.89 4.72
N PHE A 117 12.72 -25.07 3.81
CA PHE A 117 11.28 -24.96 3.55
C PHE A 117 10.96 -25.43 2.12
N PRO A 118 10.62 -26.73 1.91
CA PRO A 118 10.41 -27.29 0.58
C PRO A 118 9.27 -26.60 -0.19
N VAL A 119 8.25 -26.12 0.54
CA VAL A 119 7.14 -25.36 -0.04
C VAL A 119 7.58 -23.99 -0.57
N ALA A 120 8.45 -23.30 0.17
CA ALA A 120 8.99 -22.00 -0.23
C ALA A 120 9.91 -22.14 -1.46
N LEU A 121 10.70 -23.22 -1.54
CA LEU A 121 11.51 -23.53 -2.71
C LEU A 121 10.66 -23.82 -3.94
N ALA A 122 9.57 -24.59 -3.81
CA ALA A 122 8.63 -24.85 -4.90
C ALA A 122 7.99 -23.55 -5.43
N TYR A 123 7.69 -22.60 -4.53
CA TYR A 123 7.16 -21.29 -4.90
C TYR A 123 8.20 -20.46 -5.69
N LEU A 124 9.46 -20.41 -5.21
CA LEU A 124 10.56 -19.72 -5.93
C LEU A 124 10.85 -20.35 -7.29
N ASP A 125 10.78 -21.68 -7.38
CA ASP A 125 10.96 -22.39 -8.65
C ASP A 125 9.84 -22.06 -9.63
N ALA A 126 8.59 -21.98 -9.17
CA ALA A 126 7.46 -21.55 -9.99
C ALA A 126 7.61 -20.09 -10.49
N ILE A 127 8.12 -19.17 -9.65
CA ILE A 127 8.46 -17.79 -10.08
C ILE A 127 9.51 -17.81 -11.20
N ARG A 128 10.55 -18.64 -11.04
CA ARG A 128 11.63 -18.79 -12.02
C ARG A 128 11.10 -19.34 -13.35
N HIS A 129 10.21 -20.32 -13.31
CA HIS A 129 9.56 -20.88 -14.50
C HIS A 129 8.71 -19.85 -15.23
N GLN A 130 8.05 -18.95 -14.49
CA GLN A 130 7.28 -17.84 -15.05
C GLN A 130 8.16 -16.68 -15.59
N ARG A 131 9.48 -16.72 -15.37
CA ARG A 131 10.44 -15.67 -15.77
C ARG A 131 10.05 -14.27 -15.30
N ARG A 132 9.40 -14.17 -14.14
CA ARG A 132 8.98 -12.87 -13.57
C ARG A 132 9.95 -12.40 -12.48
N SER A 133 9.97 -11.09 -12.25
CA SER A 133 10.71 -10.49 -11.14
C SER A 133 10.05 -10.79 -9.79
N ILE A 134 10.88 -10.78 -8.76
CA ILE A 134 10.45 -10.93 -7.36
C ILE A 134 9.91 -9.58 -6.88
N VAL A 135 8.81 -9.66 -6.17
CA VAL A 135 8.02 -8.52 -5.72
C VAL A 135 7.88 -8.60 -4.19
N PRO A 136 7.76 -7.47 -3.46
CA PRO A 136 7.59 -7.46 -2.00
C PRO A 136 6.48 -8.40 -1.50
N HIS A 137 5.36 -8.47 -2.23
CA HIS A 137 4.29 -9.41 -1.96
C HIS A 137 4.74 -10.88 -1.89
N ASP A 138 5.72 -11.28 -2.72
CA ASP A 138 6.26 -12.65 -2.70
C ASP A 138 7.05 -12.92 -1.41
N LEU A 139 7.70 -11.90 -0.84
CA LEU A 139 8.41 -12.03 0.43
C LEU A 139 7.44 -12.29 1.57
N ASP A 140 6.29 -11.59 1.59
CA ASP A 140 5.23 -11.80 2.58
C ASP A 140 4.67 -13.23 2.48
N VAL A 141 4.48 -13.74 1.26
CA VAL A 141 4.04 -15.12 1.02
C VAL A 141 5.07 -16.12 1.52
N LEU A 142 6.35 -15.92 1.22
CA LEU A 142 7.42 -16.79 1.70
C LEU A 142 7.51 -16.77 3.23
N GLU A 143 7.34 -15.61 3.86
CA GLU A 143 7.31 -15.49 5.32
C GLU A 143 6.11 -16.20 5.93
N MET A 144 4.92 -16.05 5.34
CA MET A 144 3.72 -16.77 5.75
C MET A 144 3.91 -18.29 5.66
N VAL A 145 4.53 -18.79 4.59
CA VAL A 145 4.82 -20.21 4.42
C VAL A 145 5.78 -20.71 5.52
N ARG A 146 6.83 -19.95 5.86
CA ARG A 146 7.73 -20.29 6.96
C ARG A 146 6.99 -20.37 8.29
N GLN A 147 6.15 -19.37 8.61
CA GLN A 147 5.38 -19.33 9.85
C GLN A 147 4.42 -20.53 9.95
N GLN A 148 3.74 -20.89 8.85
CA GLN A 148 2.86 -22.06 8.81
C GLN A 148 3.62 -23.35 9.10
N GLN A 149 4.76 -23.57 8.46
CA GLN A 149 5.53 -24.80 8.67
C GLN A 149 6.11 -24.89 10.08
N GLN A 150 6.63 -23.78 10.64
CA GLN A 150 7.07 -23.71 12.03
C GLN A 150 5.93 -24.00 13.02
N SER A 151 4.72 -23.52 12.73
CA SER A 151 3.55 -23.80 13.57
C SER A 151 3.10 -25.27 13.53
N HIS A 152 3.35 -25.96 12.42
CA HIS A 152 3.06 -27.39 12.27
C HIS A 152 4.12 -28.29 12.91
N GLU A 153 5.39 -27.88 12.92
CA GLU A 153 6.48 -28.64 13.56
C GLU A 153 6.52 -28.46 15.10
N GLY A 154 5.88 -27.41 15.63
CA GLY A 154 5.78 -27.12 17.06
C GLY A 154 4.54 -27.69 17.78
N ALA A 155 3.71 -28.50 17.11
CA ALA A 155 2.47 -29.09 17.64
C ALA A 155 2.53 -30.62 17.68
#